data_AF-A0A2W3ZJK9-F1
#
_entry.id   AF-A0A2W3ZJK9-F1
#
_cell.length_a   1.000
_cell.length_b   1.000
_cell.length_c   1.000
_cell.angle_alpha   90.00
_cell.angle_beta   90.00
_cell.angle_gamma   90.00
#
_symmetry.space_group_name_H-M   'P 1'
#
loop_
_entity.id
_entity.type
_entity.pdbx_description
1 polymer ?
#
loop_
_entity_poly.entity_id
_entity_poly.type
_entity_poly.pdbx_seq_one_letter_code
_entity_poly.pdbx_strand_id
1 'polypeptide(L)'
;MKLKPILIGPLVGLIFILSGCGSSNAIPLDDQSLVWTGTRDNLFGTYETGPLSSSKEAEKILKETFSVIVPSFFADSEKVIDQFDFLQSYDLEETTYSVTSAGNELTYERISAYVTPKDKNRQVVRVNLQIVYQVDTETKQVKTTHQELKMNTTPSETSSFYKALPTLTERTAKFLHLSSGESTIDQVIKKYPEQDSGRELEGITIVSSDKNQEPLKKNIQLYYDVYGYMTEWSAEIRYD
;
A
#
# COMPACT_ATOMS: atom_id res chain seq x y z
N MET A 1 -26.12 -66.31 23.50
CA MET A 1 -26.83 -65.06 23.14
C MET A 1 -25.87 -63.90 23.32
N LYS A 2 -25.43 -63.25 22.23
CA LYS A 2 -24.50 -62.11 22.27
C LYS A 2 -25.30 -60.81 22.29
N LEU A 3 -25.21 -60.03 23.36
CA LEU A 3 -25.74 -58.67 23.44
C LEU A 3 -24.89 -57.73 22.57
N LYS A 4 -25.54 -56.97 21.68
CA LYS A 4 -24.93 -55.85 20.95
C LYS A 4 -25.08 -54.57 21.78
N PRO A 5 -24.05 -53.72 21.90
CA PRO A 5 -24.21 -52.40 22.49
C PRO A 5 -24.84 -51.44 21.46
N ILE A 6 -25.79 -50.65 21.94
CA ILE A 6 -26.44 -49.55 21.22
C ILE A 6 -25.49 -48.35 21.25
N LEU A 7 -25.06 -47.89 20.08
CA LEU A 7 -24.29 -46.67 19.90
C LEU A 7 -25.26 -45.48 19.98
N ILE A 8 -25.23 -44.71 21.08
CA ILE A 8 -25.93 -43.43 21.20
C ILE A 8 -24.90 -42.35 20.86
N GLY A 9 -24.95 -41.84 19.62
CA GLY A 9 -24.13 -40.70 19.21
C GLY A 9 -24.76 -39.39 19.72
N PRO A 10 -23.98 -38.46 20.30
CA PRO A 10 -24.49 -37.14 20.58
C PRO A 10 -24.54 -36.32 19.29
N LEU A 11 -25.76 -35.97 18.91
CA LEU A 11 -26.13 -34.99 17.89
C LEU A 11 -25.58 -33.62 18.32
N VAL A 12 -24.37 -33.28 17.85
CA VAL A 12 -23.80 -31.94 18.01
C VAL A 12 -24.61 -31.00 17.10
N GLY A 13 -25.57 -30.31 17.70
CA GLY A 13 -26.37 -29.29 17.04
C GLY A 13 -25.48 -28.16 16.56
N LEU A 14 -25.44 -27.99 15.23
CA LEU A 14 -24.98 -26.76 14.59
C LEU A 14 -25.89 -25.61 15.06
N ILE A 15 -25.42 -24.85 16.03
CA ILE A 15 -25.97 -23.53 16.34
C ILE A 15 -25.41 -22.59 15.27
N PHE A 16 -26.13 -22.46 14.15
CA PHE A 16 -25.98 -21.34 13.23
C PHE A 16 -26.45 -20.09 13.98
N ILE A 17 -25.52 -19.37 14.59
CA ILE A 17 -25.76 -18.00 15.03
C ILE A 17 -25.85 -17.17 13.75
N LEU A 18 -27.08 -16.97 13.28
CA LEU A 18 -27.43 -15.91 12.33
C LEU A 18 -27.26 -14.57 13.06
N SER A 19 -26.03 -14.11 13.17
CA SER A 19 -25.72 -12.73 13.54
C SER A 19 -26.29 -11.83 12.46
N GLY A 20 -27.16 -10.90 12.88
CA GLY A 20 -27.88 -9.98 12.02
C GLY A 20 -26.96 -9.28 11.02
N CYS A 21 -27.37 -9.33 9.76
CA CYS A 21 -26.84 -8.53 8.68
C CYS A 21 -27.26 -7.07 8.92
N GLY A 22 -26.56 -6.38 9.81
CA GLY A 22 -26.43 -4.94 9.71
C GLY A 22 -25.62 -4.65 8.46
N SER A 23 -26.03 -3.67 7.67
CA SER A 23 -25.29 -3.21 6.49
C SER A 23 -23.94 -2.62 6.93
N SER A 24 -22.96 -3.46 7.25
CA SER A 24 -21.58 -3.06 7.23
C SER A 24 -21.21 -2.85 5.77
N ASN A 25 -20.62 -1.71 5.46
CA ASN A 25 -19.95 -1.51 4.18
C ASN A 25 -18.79 -2.52 4.17
N ALA A 26 -19.03 -3.70 3.62
CA ALA A 26 -18.06 -4.78 3.58
C ALA A 26 -17.05 -4.47 2.47
N ILE A 27 -15.77 -4.72 2.75
CA ILE A 27 -14.72 -4.60 1.75
C ILE A 27 -15.02 -5.57 0.59
N PRO A 28 -14.99 -5.11 -0.67
CA PRO A 28 -15.17 -5.98 -1.84
C PRO A 28 -14.24 -7.20 -1.78
N LEU A 29 -14.71 -8.36 -2.23
CA LEU A 29 -13.96 -9.62 -2.09
C LEU A 29 -12.55 -9.53 -2.71
N ASP A 30 -12.45 -8.91 -3.88
CA ASP A 30 -11.18 -8.74 -4.60
C ASP A 30 -10.21 -7.82 -3.84
N ASP A 31 -10.71 -6.93 -2.98
CA ASP A 31 -9.90 -5.98 -2.21
C ASP A 31 -9.52 -6.47 -0.81
N GLN A 32 -10.06 -7.60 -0.35
CA GLN A 32 -9.81 -8.08 1.01
C GLN A 32 -8.35 -8.40 1.29
N SER A 33 -7.58 -8.82 0.28
CA SER A 33 -6.14 -9.10 0.43
C SER A 33 -5.29 -7.84 0.50
N LEU A 34 -5.82 -6.70 0.04
CA LEU A 34 -5.11 -5.42 0.03
C LEU A 34 -4.98 -4.83 1.42
N VAL A 35 -5.78 -5.26 2.39
CA VAL A 35 -5.76 -4.76 3.78
C VAL A 35 -5.58 -5.89 4.77
N TRP A 36 -5.23 -5.54 6.00
CA TRP A 36 -5.18 -6.48 7.11
C TRP A 36 -5.99 -5.97 8.29
N THR A 37 -6.70 -6.89 8.97
CA THR A 37 -7.43 -6.63 10.21
C THR A 37 -7.16 -7.74 11.23
N GLY A 38 -7.10 -7.39 12.50
CA GLY A 38 -6.95 -8.33 13.61
C GLY A 38 -7.54 -7.78 14.91
N THR A 39 -7.46 -8.56 15.97
CA THR A 39 -7.87 -8.15 17.32
C THR A 39 -6.66 -7.74 18.14
N ARG A 40 -6.77 -6.66 18.91
CA ARG A 40 -5.71 -6.22 19.81
C ARG A 40 -6.29 -5.42 20.98
N ASP A 41 -6.00 -5.85 22.20
CA ASP A 41 -6.48 -5.18 23.42
C ASP A 41 -5.63 -3.97 23.84
N ASN A 42 -4.35 -3.95 23.46
CA ASN A 42 -3.38 -2.96 23.91
C ASN A 42 -2.84 -2.14 22.75
N LEU A 43 -2.36 -0.93 23.06
CA LEU A 43 -1.60 -0.09 22.15
C LEU A 43 -0.31 -0.80 21.66
N PHE A 44 0.32 -0.28 20.61
CA PHE A 44 1.63 -0.75 20.17
C PHE A 44 2.76 -0.28 21.09
N GLY A 45 2.57 0.88 21.75
CA GLY A 45 3.57 1.47 22.64
C GLY A 45 4.57 2.32 21.85
N THR A 46 5.81 2.37 22.31
CA THR A 46 6.91 3.03 21.59
C THR A 46 7.94 1.99 21.20
N TYR A 47 8.29 1.96 19.92
CA TYR A 47 9.29 1.06 19.36
C TYR A 47 9.86 1.70 18.11
N GLU A 48 11.16 1.56 17.90
CA GLU A 48 11.81 2.08 16.70
C GLU A 48 12.99 1.18 16.38
N THR A 49 13.04 0.69 15.15
CA THR A 49 14.25 0.08 14.61
C THR A 49 15.13 1.16 14.00
N GLY A 50 16.45 0.95 14.02
CA GLY A 50 17.30 1.57 13.01
C GLY A 50 16.96 1.05 11.60
N PRO A 51 17.62 1.57 10.54
CA PRO A 51 17.45 1.05 9.20
C PRO A 51 17.92 -0.41 9.13
N LEU A 52 17.03 -1.29 8.71
CA LEU A 52 17.28 -2.72 8.49
C LEU A 52 17.59 -2.96 7.01
N SER A 53 18.45 -3.92 6.70
CA SER A 53 18.80 -4.28 5.31
C SER A 53 17.94 -5.41 4.74
N SER A 54 17.00 -5.95 5.52
CA SER A 54 16.25 -7.17 5.18
C SER A 54 14.77 -7.04 5.46
N SER A 55 13.93 -7.24 4.43
CA SER A 55 12.47 -7.32 4.59
C SER A 55 12.06 -8.40 5.59
N LYS A 56 12.73 -9.56 5.54
CA LYS A 56 12.44 -10.70 6.42
C LYS A 56 12.64 -10.37 7.89
N GLU A 57 13.59 -9.49 8.20
CA GLU A 57 13.83 -9.06 9.58
C GLU A 57 12.71 -8.12 10.05
N ALA A 58 12.33 -7.14 9.22
CA ALA A 58 11.21 -6.25 9.51
C ALA A 58 9.88 -7.01 9.66
N GLU A 59 9.57 -7.93 8.74
CA GLU A 59 8.37 -8.78 8.78
C GLU A 59 8.34 -9.69 10.01
N LYS A 60 9.51 -10.18 10.45
CA LYS A 60 9.62 -10.95 11.68
C LYS A 60 9.24 -10.10 12.89
N ILE A 61 9.68 -8.84 12.97
CA ILE A 61 9.31 -7.91 14.04
C ILE A 61 7.79 -7.66 14.03
N LEU A 62 7.22 -7.36 12.87
CA LEU A 62 5.77 -7.17 12.71
C LEU A 62 4.99 -8.38 13.24
N LYS A 63 5.39 -9.59 12.87
CA LYS A 63 4.71 -10.82 13.27
C LYS A 63 4.94 -11.19 14.73
N GLU A 64 6.18 -11.24 15.19
CA GLU A 64 6.54 -11.79 16.51
C GLU A 64 6.34 -10.77 17.63
N THR A 65 6.60 -9.48 17.38
CA THR A 65 6.45 -8.42 18.40
C THR A 65 5.04 -7.83 18.38
N PHE A 66 4.48 -7.58 17.20
CA PHE A 66 3.22 -6.86 17.08
C PHE A 66 2.02 -7.74 16.69
N SER A 67 2.27 -8.99 16.27
CA SER A 67 1.22 -9.91 15.78
C SER A 67 0.42 -9.36 14.60
N VAL A 68 1.07 -8.56 13.74
CA VAL A 68 0.49 -8.06 12.49
C VAL A 68 1.16 -8.74 11.29
N ILE A 69 0.50 -8.73 10.13
CA ILE A 69 0.99 -9.34 8.89
C ILE A 69 0.93 -8.29 7.78
N VAL A 70 1.93 -8.31 6.89
CA VAL A 70 2.01 -7.45 5.71
C VAL A 70 0.95 -7.89 4.67
N PRO A 71 0.03 -7.00 4.25
CA PRO A 71 -0.99 -7.29 3.23
C PRO A 71 -0.40 -7.43 1.82
N SER A 72 -1.21 -7.92 0.86
CA SER A 72 -0.74 -8.22 -0.51
C SER A 72 -0.28 -6.98 -1.28
N PHE A 73 -0.81 -5.81 -0.94
CA PHE A 73 -0.41 -4.51 -1.49
C PHE A 73 1.12 -4.35 -1.56
N PHE A 74 1.84 -4.80 -0.53
CA PHE A 74 3.28 -4.67 -0.46
C PHE A 74 3.98 -5.55 -1.51
N ALA A 75 3.66 -6.84 -1.55
CA ALA A 75 4.26 -7.79 -2.48
C ALA A 75 3.89 -7.48 -3.94
N ASP A 76 2.68 -6.96 -4.19
CA ASP A 76 2.26 -6.55 -5.53
C ASP A 76 2.94 -5.24 -5.96
N SER A 77 3.15 -4.31 -5.03
CA SER A 77 3.96 -3.10 -5.26
C SER A 77 5.41 -3.44 -5.60
N GLU A 78 6.03 -4.38 -4.90
CA GLU A 78 7.39 -4.85 -5.20
C GLU A 78 7.50 -5.43 -6.62
N LYS A 79 6.52 -6.24 -7.06
CA LYS A 79 6.48 -6.74 -8.44
C LYS A 79 6.39 -5.60 -9.46
N VAL A 80 5.61 -4.56 -9.18
CA VAL A 80 5.51 -3.40 -10.07
C VAL A 80 6.85 -2.68 -10.17
N ILE A 81 7.52 -2.45 -9.03
CA ILE A 81 8.84 -1.83 -8.95
C ILE A 81 9.87 -2.65 -9.75
N ASP A 82 9.96 -3.95 -9.50
CA ASP A 82 10.94 -4.85 -10.14
C ASP A 82 10.79 -4.91 -11.66
N GLN A 83 9.56 -4.78 -12.16
CA GLN A 83 9.26 -4.81 -13.58
C GLN A 83 9.29 -3.43 -14.24
N PHE A 84 9.56 -2.35 -13.51
CA PHE A 84 9.46 -1.00 -14.05
C PHE A 84 10.72 -0.60 -14.81
N ASP A 85 10.64 -0.60 -16.14
CA ASP A 85 11.78 -0.35 -17.05
C ASP A 85 12.51 0.97 -16.80
N PHE A 86 11.82 2.00 -16.29
CA PHE A 86 12.44 3.26 -15.90
C PHE A 86 13.55 3.03 -14.86
N LEU A 87 13.29 2.21 -13.83
CA LEU A 87 14.27 1.93 -12.77
C LEU A 87 15.45 1.07 -13.25
N GLN A 88 15.28 0.28 -14.32
CA GLN A 88 16.36 -0.54 -14.88
C GLN A 88 17.50 0.29 -15.49
N SER A 89 17.28 1.60 -15.71
CA SER A 89 18.30 2.53 -16.19
C SER A 89 19.17 3.13 -15.07
N TYR A 90 18.90 2.78 -13.80
CA TYR A 90 19.59 3.29 -12.63
C TYR A 90 20.24 2.17 -11.82
N ASP A 91 21.30 2.51 -11.08
CA ASP A 91 21.90 1.60 -10.11
C ASP A 91 21.12 1.71 -8.79
N LEU A 92 20.63 0.58 -8.26
CA LEU A 92 20.11 0.52 -6.90
C LEU A 92 21.27 0.73 -5.92
N GLU A 93 21.27 1.83 -5.18
CA GLU A 93 22.29 2.14 -4.17
C GLU A 93 22.02 1.37 -2.88
N GLU A 94 20.81 1.51 -2.35
CA GLU A 94 20.39 0.84 -1.12
C GLU A 94 18.90 0.56 -1.09
N THR A 95 18.52 -0.42 -0.27
CA THR A 95 17.14 -0.62 0.18
C THR A 95 17.17 -0.83 1.68
N THR A 96 16.42 0.01 2.40
CA THR A 96 16.29 -0.05 3.86
C THR A 96 14.85 -0.31 4.24
N TYR A 97 14.67 -0.91 5.41
CA TYR A 97 13.38 -1.20 6.02
C TYR A 97 13.35 -0.64 7.44
N SER A 98 12.20 -0.20 7.91
CA SER A 98 12.03 0.24 9.29
C SER A 98 10.68 -0.18 9.85
N VAL A 99 10.64 -0.43 11.15
CA VAL A 99 9.41 -0.65 11.91
C VAL A 99 9.40 0.31 13.08
N THR A 100 8.41 1.21 13.10
CA THR A 100 8.26 2.22 14.15
C THR A 100 6.86 2.16 14.73
N SER A 101 6.71 2.44 16.02
CA SER A 101 5.40 2.55 16.65
C SER A 101 5.37 3.68 17.66
N ALA A 102 4.23 4.34 17.74
CA ALA A 102 3.96 5.41 18.68
C ALA A 102 2.49 5.35 19.11
N GLY A 103 2.25 4.95 20.36
CA GLY A 103 0.89 4.84 20.89
C GLY A 103 0.09 3.77 20.15
N ASN A 104 -0.95 4.19 19.44
CA ASN A 104 -1.86 3.31 18.71
C ASN A 104 -1.43 3.04 17.25
N GLU A 105 -0.35 3.67 16.78
CA GLU A 105 0.14 3.54 15.41
C GLU A 105 1.39 2.65 15.33
N LEU A 106 1.46 1.81 14.30
CA LEU A 106 2.63 1.04 13.91
C LEU A 106 2.84 1.25 12.41
N THR A 107 4.05 1.62 12.02
CA THR A 107 4.43 1.92 10.65
C THR A 107 5.53 0.95 10.22
N TYR A 108 5.33 0.35 9.04
CA TYR A 108 6.33 -0.41 8.33
C TYR A 108 6.67 0.33 7.05
N GLU A 109 7.95 0.59 6.83
CA GLU A 109 8.42 1.34 5.67
C GLU A 109 9.56 0.60 4.98
N ARG A 110 9.58 0.65 3.64
CA ARG A 110 10.69 0.28 2.77
C ARG A 110 11.07 1.48 1.93
N ILE A 111 12.34 1.86 1.94
CA ILE A 111 12.89 2.93 1.11
C ILE A 111 13.98 2.34 0.22
N SER A 112 13.84 2.54 -1.09
CA SER A 112 14.89 2.24 -2.08
C SER A 112 15.40 3.53 -2.71
N ALA A 113 16.72 3.69 -2.75
CA ALA A 113 17.39 4.83 -3.35
C ALA A 113 18.15 4.39 -4.61
N TYR A 114 18.01 5.15 -5.69
CA TYR A 114 18.64 4.86 -6.98
C TYR A 114 19.51 6.04 -7.42
N VAL A 115 20.67 5.69 -7.98
CA VAL A 115 21.67 6.63 -8.48
C VAL A 115 21.89 6.41 -9.98
N THR A 116 22.45 7.41 -10.66
CA THR A 116 22.78 7.24 -12.08
C THR A 116 24.05 6.39 -12.23
N PRO A 117 24.20 5.58 -13.29
CA PRO A 117 25.44 4.84 -13.54
C PRO A 117 26.69 5.73 -13.70
N LYS A 118 26.49 7.01 -14.06
CA LYS A 118 27.56 7.99 -14.28
C LYS A 118 27.96 8.76 -13.02
N ASP A 119 27.06 8.88 -12.06
CA ASP A 119 27.25 9.61 -10.80
C ASP A 119 26.56 8.86 -9.66
N LYS A 120 27.37 8.11 -8.92
CA LYS A 120 26.93 7.29 -7.78
C LYS A 120 26.74 8.09 -6.49
N ASN A 121 27.11 9.37 -6.47
CA ASN A 121 26.98 10.21 -5.27
C ASN A 121 25.68 11.01 -5.24
N ARG A 122 24.84 10.88 -6.27
CA ARG A 122 23.61 11.63 -6.41
C ARG A 122 22.43 10.68 -6.55
N GLN A 123 21.62 10.60 -5.49
CA GLN A 123 20.31 9.98 -5.54
C GLN A 123 19.40 10.78 -6.47
N VAL A 124 18.81 10.10 -7.45
CA VAL A 124 17.98 10.70 -8.49
C VAL A 124 16.56 10.18 -8.50
N VAL A 125 16.34 8.97 -7.97
CA VAL A 125 15.02 8.37 -7.76
C VAL A 125 14.95 7.77 -6.36
N ARG A 126 13.84 7.99 -5.67
CA ARG A 126 13.52 7.38 -4.37
C ARG A 126 12.17 6.69 -4.46
N VAL A 127 12.10 5.45 -4.01
CA VAL A 127 10.86 4.68 -3.94
C VAL A 127 10.57 4.38 -2.48
N ASN A 128 9.38 4.74 -2.02
CA ASN A 128 8.90 4.49 -0.66
C ASN A 128 7.66 3.60 -0.73
N LEU A 129 7.65 2.53 0.06
CA LEU A 129 6.51 1.66 0.26
C LEU A 129 6.20 1.63 1.76
N GLN A 130 5.02 2.11 2.15
CA GLN A 130 4.63 2.29 3.55
C GLN A 130 3.32 1.57 3.85
N ILE A 131 3.22 1.01 5.06
CA ILE A 131 1.98 0.49 5.66
C ILE A 131 1.86 1.04 7.07
N VAL A 132 0.70 1.59 7.39
CA VAL A 132 0.32 2.07 8.72
C VAL A 132 -0.79 1.19 9.27
N TYR A 133 -0.57 0.66 10.47
CA TYR A 133 -1.56 -0.06 11.26
C TYR A 133 -2.00 0.83 12.42
N GLN A 134 -3.29 0.80 12.73
CA GLN A 134 -3.86 1.57 13.83
C GLN A 134 -4.73 0.69 14.72
N VAL A 135 -4.55 0.85 16.02
CA VAL A 135 -5.41 0.25 17.05
C VAL A 135 -6.57 1.18 17.37
N ASP A 136 -7.78 0.64 17.29
CA ASP A 136 -8.98 1.20 17.89
C ASP A 136 -9.22 0.51 19.25
N THR A 137 -9.03 1.26 20.32
CA THR A 137 -9.16 0.77 21.69
C THR A 137 -10.60 0.55 22.12
N GLU A 138 -11.58 1.21 21.49
CA GLU A 138 -13.00 1.04 21.80
C GLU A 138 -13.51 -0.30 21.26
N THR A 139 -13.13 -0.62 20.02
CA THR A 139 -13.53 -1.86 19.34
C THR A 139 -12.55 -3.02 19.56
N LYS A 140 -11.37 -2.76 20.13
CA LYS A 140 -10.27 -3.73 20.32
C LYS A 140 -9.81 -4.36 19.00
N GLN A 141 -9.85 -3.55 17.94
CA GLN A 141 -9.43 -3.96 16.61
C GLN A 141 -8.15 -3.25 16.22
N VAL A 142 -7.36 -3.91 15.40
CA VAL A 142 -6.24 -3.31 14.69
C VAL A 142 -6.47 -3.53 13.21
N LYS A 143 -6.25 -2.49 12.40
CA LYS A 143 -6.35 -2.58 10.95
C LYS A 143 -5.26 -1.77 10.28
N THR A 144 -4.91 -2.14 9.05
CA THR A 144 -4.17 -1.24 8.16
C THR A 144 -5.07 -0.04 7.83
N THR A 145 -4.65 1.19 8.11
CA THR A 145 -5.42 2.40 7.84
C THR A 145 -4.90 3.18 6.64
N HIS A 146 -3.60 3.08 6.38
CA HIS A 146 -2.95 3.74 5.26
C HIS A 146 -1.88 2.83 4.65
N GLN A 147 -1.80 2.81 3.34
CA GLN A 147 -0.76 2.13 2.59
C GLN A 147 -0.41 2.98 1.37
N GLU A 148 0.88 3.11 1.07
CA GLU A 148 1.34 3.99 0.01
C GLU A 148 2.53 3.38 -0.74
N LEU A 149 2.49 3.44 -2.07
CA LEU A 149 3.64 3.30 -2.94
C LEU A 149 3.92 4.66 -3.57
N LYS A 150 5.05 5.26 -3.24
CA LYS A 150 5.46 6.59 -3.71
C LYS A 150 6.78 6.51 -4.44
N MET A 151 6.88 7.22 -5.56
CA MET A 151 8.10 7.36 -6.33
C MET A 151 8.39 8.84 -6.58
N ASN A 152 9.54 9.28 -6.08
CA ASN A 152 10.04 10.64 -6.23
C ASN A 152 11.23 10.65 -7.18
N THR A 153 11.31 11.67 -8.03
CA THR A 153 12.45 11.90 -8.92
C THR A 153 12.97 13.30 -8.80
N THR A 154 14.27 13.50 -9.01
CA THR A 154 14.80 14.86 -9.16
C THR A 154 14.35 15.47 -10.50
N PRO A 155 14.30 16.82 -10.64
CA PRO A 155 13.84 17.47 -11.87
C PRO A 155 14.62 17.05 -13.13
N SER A 156 15.87 16.59 -13.02
CA SER A 156 16.63 16.11 -14.18
C SER A 156 16.08 14.81 -14.77
N GLU A 157 15.32 14.03 -14.00
CA GLU A 157 14.75 12.77 -14.43
C GLU A 157 13.28 12.88 -14.84
N THR A 158 12.64 14.05 -14.63
CA THR A 158 11.21 14.27 -14.84
C THR A 158 10.74 13.83 -16.23
N SER A 159 11.46 14.15 -17.31
CA SER A 159 11.01 13.77 -18.66
C SER A 159 11.02 12.26 -18.91
N SER A 160 12.06 11.56 -18.41
CA SER A 160 12.13 10.10 -18.53
C SER A 160 11.07 9.43 -17.66
N PHE A 161 10.85 9.95 -16.45
CA PHE A 161 9.84 9.44 -15.53
C PHE A 161 8.42 9.66 -16.06
N TYR A 162 8.12 10.86 -16.56
CA TYR A 162 6.83 11.24 -17.14
C TYR A 162 6.43 10.31 -18.29
N LYS A 163 7.36 9.98 -19.18
CA LYS A 163 7.12 9.03 -20.29
C LYS A 163 6.80 7.61 -19.81
N ALA A 164 7.26 7.24 -18.62
CA ALA A 164 7.06 5.91 -18.04
C ALA A 164 5.78 5.82 -17.17
N LEU A 165 5.16 6.95 -16.82
CA LEU A 165 3.96 7.02 -15.98
C LEU A 165 2.78 6.16 -16.47
N PRO A 166 2.47 6.08 -17.78
CA PRO A 166 1.33 5.26 -18.21
C PRO A 166 1.48 3.79 -17.81
N THR A 167 2.66 3.20 -18.04
CA THR A 167 2.95 1.81 -17.68
C THR A 167 2.90 1.59 -16.17
N LEU A 168 3.49 2.51 -15.39
CA LEU A 168 3.47 2.44 -13.92
C LEU A 168 2.02 2.51 -13.40
N THR A 169 1.27 3.50 -13.86
CA THR A 169 -0.11 3.74 -13.45
C THR A 169 -1.02 2.58 -13.86
N GLU A 170 -0.86 2.01 -15.04
CA GLU A 170 -1.67 0.87 -15.51
C GLU A 170 -1.45 -0.38 -14.67
N ARG A 171 -0.19 -0.73 -14.42
CA ARG A 171 0.14 -1.90 -13.60
C ARG A 171 -0.37 -1.75 -12.18
N THR A 172 -0.22 -0.56 -11.60
CA THR A 172 -0.70 -0.29 -10.25
C THR A 172 -2.22 -0.23 -10.17
N ALA A 173 -2.88 0.46 -11.09
CA ALA A 173 -4.34 0.50 -11.15
C ALA A 173 -4.94 -0.90 -11.25
N LYS A 174 -4.31 -1.80 -12.01
CA LYS A 174 -4.75 -3.18 -12.18
C LYS A 174 -4.78 -3.96 -10.86
N PHE A 175 -3.70 -3.96 -10.07
CA PHE A 175 -3.68 -4.71 -8.82
C PHE A 175 -4.46 -4.02 -7.69
N LEU A 176 -4.68 -2.70 -7.80
CA LEU A 176 -5.59 -1.97 -6.93
C LEU A 176 -7.06 -2.07 -7.34
N HIS A 177 -7.39 -2.83 -8.40
CA HIS A 177 -8.74 -2.94 -8.96
C HIS A 177 -9.37 -1.57 -9.24
N LEU A 178 -8.56 -0.62 -9.70
CA LEU A 178 -9.00 0.71 -10.11
C LEU A 178 -9.40 0.69 -11.58
N SER A 179 -10.57 1.24 -11.88
CA SER A 179 -11.01 1.51 -13.25
C SER A 179 -10.77 2.99 -13.56
N SER A 180 -10.23 3.29 -14.75
CA SER A 180 -10.08 4.67 -15.24
C SER A 180 -11.38 5.22 -15.84
N GLY A 181 -12.52 4.52 -15.68
CA GLY A 181 -13.79 4.87 -16.28
C GLY A 181 -13.73 4.78 -17.81
N GLU A 182 -14.30 5.76 -18.51
CA GLU A 182 -14.30 5.82 -19.99
C GLU A 182 -12.97 6.32 -20.60
N SER A 183 -12.06 6.88 -19.79
CA SER A 183 -10.78 7.42 -20.27
C SER A 183 -9.67 6.39 -20.13
N THR A 184 -8.74 6.33 -21.09
CA THR A 184 -7.51 5.54 -20.91
C THR A 184 -6.52 6.27 -20.01
N ILE A 185 -5.61 5.53 -19.36
CA ILE A 185 -4.55 6.12 -18.53
C ILE A 185 -3.69 7.11 -19.33
N ASP A 186 -3.39 6.81 -20.59
CA ASP A 186 -2.71 7.75 -21.50
C ASP A 186 -3.48 9.07 -21.67
N GLN A 187 -4.81 9.01 -21.80
CA GLN A 187 -5.64 10.21 -21.93
C GLN A 187 -5.67 11.01 -20.63
N VAL A 188 -5.71 10.32 -19.49
CA VAL A 188 -5.67 10.96 -18.17
C VAL A 188 -4.33 11.68 -17.98
N ILE A 189 -3.21 11.02 -18.25
CA ILE A 189 -1.86 11.61 -18.09
C ILE A 189 -1.68 12.79 -19.07
N LYS A 190 -2.18 12.70 -20.31
CA LYS A 190 -2.11 13.82 -21.27
C LYS A 190 -2.83 15.10 -20.81
N LYS A 191 -3.80 15.02 -19.90
CA LYS A 191 -4.45 16.20 -19.32
C LYS A 191 -3.51 16.97 -18.40
N TYR A 192 -2.46 16.32 -17.90
CA TYR A 192 -1.52 16.86 -16.93
C TYR A 192 -0.12 16.86 -17.54
N PRO A 193 0.35 18.01 -18.05
CA PRO A 193 1.63 18.08 -18.76
C PRO A 193 2.80 17.78 -17.82
N GLU A 194 3.95 17.42 -18.40
CA GLU A 194 5.21 17.21 -17.67
C GLU A 194 5.59 18.43 -16.81
N GLN A 195 5.34 19.63 -17.35
CA GLN A 195 5.56 20.90 -16.67
C GLN A 195 4.32 21.80 -16.75
N ASP A 196 3.91 22.35 -15.62
CA ASP A 196 2.78 23.29 -15.46
C ASP A 196 3.16 24.41 -14.48
N SER A 197 3.87 25.44 -14.96
CA SER A 197 4.43 26.51 -14.12
C SER A 197 3.38 27.40 -13.43
N GLY A 198 2.10 27.28 -13.78
CA GLY A 198 1.00 27.99 -13.13
C GLY A 198 0.32 27.20 -12.01
N ARG A 199 0.79 25.98 -11.74
CA ARG A 199 0.15 25.05 -10.81
C ARG A 199 0.57 25.31 -9.36
N GLU A 200 -0.41 25.27 -8.46
CA GLU A 200 -0.15 25.28 -7.02
C GLU A 200 0.42 23.92 -6.56
N LEU A 201 1.11 23.88 -5.41
CA LEU A 201 1.63 22.64 -4.84
C LEU A 201 0.48 21.76 -4.33
N GLU A 202 -0.16 21.02 -5.23
CA GLU A 202 -1.27 20.12 -4.90
C GLU A 202 -1.15 18.79 -5.64
N GLY A 203 -1.61 17.73 -4.95
CA GLY A 203 -1.70 16.39 -5.51
C GLY A 203 -2.89 16.27 -6.45
N ILE A 204 -2.64 15.81 -7.66
CA ILE A 204 -3.66 15.59 -8.68
C ILE A 204 -4.03 14.11 -8.68
N THR A 205 -5.25 13.78 -8.29
CA THR A 205 -5.78 12.42 -8.47
C THR A 205 -6.02 12.13 -9.94
N ILE A 206 -5.31 11.14 -10.48
CA ILE A 206 -5.41 10.69 -11.87
C ILE A 206 -6.31 9.45 -11.99
N VAL A 207 -6.33 8.59 -10.99
CA VAL A 207 -7.21 7.41 -10.93
C VAL A 207 -7.72 7.27 -9.50
N SER A 208 -9.00 6.96 -9.29
CA SER A 208 -9.55 6.71 -7.97
C SER A 208 -10.59 5.59 -8.00
N SER A 209 -10.83 4.96 -6.85
CA SER A 209 -12.01 4.13 -6.66
C SER A 209 -13.28 4.97 -6.80
N ASP A 210 -14.41 4.29 -7.07
CA ASP A 210 -15.71 4.94 -7.06
C ASP A 210 -15.97 5.56 -5.67
N LYS A 211 -16.61 6.73 -5.64
CA LYS A 211 -16.94 7.46 -4.40
C LYS A 211 -17.79 6.65 -3.40
N ASN A 212 -18.36 5.54 -3.84
CA ASN A 212 -19.19 4.65 -3.02
C ASN A 212 -18.44 3.43 -2.48
N GLN A 213 -17.14 3.27 -2.76
CA GLN A 213 -16.31 2.17 -2.24
C GLN A 213 -15.84 2.42 -0.81
N GLU A 214 -16.74 2.86 0.07
CA GLU A 214 -16.46 2.77 1.51
C GLU A 214 -16.39 1.29 1.92
N PRO A 215 -15.49 0.90 2.84
CA PRO A 215 -14.61 1.76 3.63
C PRO A 215 -13.20 1.95 3.01
N LEU A 216 -12.98 1.51 1.77
CA LEU A 216 -11.66 1.41 1.16
C LEU A 216 -11.48 2.42 0.00
N LYS A 217 -10.82 3.54 0.28
CA LYS A 217 -10.49 4.56 -0.71
C LYS A 217 -9.15 4.24 -1.33
N LYS A 218 -9.10 4.15 -2.66
CA LYS A 218 -7.89 3.85 -3.42
C LYS A 218 -7.69 4.95 -4.43
N ASN A 219 -6.47 5.45 -4.57
CA ASN A 219 -6.19 6.48 -5.56
C ASN A 219 -4.75 6.42 -6.07
N ILE A 220 -4.53 7.03 -7.23
CA ILE A 220 -3.22 7.29 -7.81
C ILE A 220 -3.14 8.80 -8.06
N GLN A 221 -2.04 9.41 -7.65
CA GLN A 221 -1.81 10.85 -7.66
C GLN A 221 -0.49 11.23 -8.34
N LEU A 222 -0.46 12.44 -8.88
CA LEU A 222 0.74 13.12 -9.35
C LEU A 222 0.97 14.38 -8.50
N TYR A 223 2.22 14.69 -8.20
CA TYR A 223 2.60 15.92 -7.51
C TYR A 223 3.65 16.69 -8.31
N TYR A 224 3.51 18.01 -8.24
CA TYR A 224 4.35 18.96 -8.95
C TYR A 224 5.19 19.75 -7.95
N ASP A 225 6.43 20.04 -8.32
CA ASP A 225 7.30 20.91 -7.53
C ASP A 225 6.93 22.40 -7.68
N VAL A 226 7.65 23.27 -6.97
CA VAL A 226 7.41 24.73 -6.98
C VAL A 226 7.65 25.39 -8.34
N TYR A 227 8.32 24.71 -9.27
CA TYR A 227 8.56 25.16 -10.64
C TYR A 227 7.57 24.54 -11.64
N GLY A 228 6.64 23.73 -11.12
CA GLY A 228 5.63 23.04 -11.87
C GLY A 228 6.15 21.81 -12.59
N TYR A 229 7.27 21.18 -12.19
CA TYR A 229 7.69 19.88 -12.74
C TYR A 229 7.00 18.74 -12.02
N MET A 230 6.48 17.76 -12.76
CA MET A 230 6.02 16.50 -12.17
C MET A 230 7.24 15.74 -11.62
N THR A 231 7.33 15.63 -10.30
CA THR A 231 8.47 15.00 -9.60
C THR A 231 8.05 13.83 -8.73
N GLU A 232 6.75 13.60 -8.57
CA GLU A 232 6.25 12.53 -7.72
C GLU A 232 4.99 11.91 -8.28
N TRP A 233 4.94 10.59 -8.14
CA TRP A 233 3.78 9.75 -8.38
C TRP A 233 3.54 8.94 -7.10
N SER A 234 2.28 8.79 -6.70
CA SER A 234 1.90 8.00 -5.53
C SER A 234 0.66 7.17 -5.82
N ALA A 235 0.58 5.97 -5.24
CA ALA A 235 -0.60 5.14 -5.20
C ALA A 235 -0.92 4.78 -3.75
N GLU A 236 -2.16 5.05 -3.34
CA GLU A 236 -2.56 5.05 -1.95
C GLU A 236 -3.81 4.18 -1.72
N ILE A 237 -3.85 3.50 -0.58
CA ILE A 237 -5.04 2.88 0.00
C ILE A 237 -5.29 3.51 1.38
N ARG A 238 -6.50 4.02 1.61
CA ARG A 238 -7.01 4.43 2.92
C ARG A 238 -8.17 3.55 3.35
N TYR A 239 -8.14 3.07 4.59
CA TYR A 239 -9.20 2.26 5.17
C TYR A 239 -9.75 2.95 6.43
N ASP A 240 -10.92 3.56 6.26
CA ASP A 240 -11.65 4.30 7.31
C ASP A 240 -12.42 3.38 8.26
#